data_AF-A0A1X2A069-F1
#
_entry.id   AF-A0A1X2A069-F1
#
_cell.length_a   1.000
_cell.length_b   1.000
_cell.length_c   1.000
_cell.angle_alpha   90.00
_cell.angle_beta   90.00
_cell.angle_gamma   90.00
#
_symmetry.space_group_name_H-M   'P 1'
#
loop_
_entity.id
_entity.type
_entity.pdbx_description
1 polymer ?
#
loop_
_entity_poly.entity_id
_entity_poly.type
_entity_poly.pdbx_seq_one_letter_code
_entity_poly.pdbx_strand_id
1 'polypeptide(L)'
;MGICCPSVRAGRIDDDMASNKRRRHTPDQIIRKLAEGNKLLASGQELAEVCRHLEIAESTWHRWLSQYGGMKANDAKRLKELEAENVRLKKLVANQALDIDMLKEISAGNF
;
A
#
# COMPACT_ATOMS: atom_id res chain seq x y z
N MET A 1 2.68 30.64 -41.60
CA MET A 1 3.65 30.57 -40.49
C MET A 1 2.89 30.65 -39.18
N GLY A 2 3.14 29.73 -38.26
CA GLY A 2 2.53 29.74 -36.92
C GLY A 2 2.37 28.34 -36.34
N ILE A 3 3.48 27.63 -36.17
CA ILE A 3 3.58 26.42 -35.32
C ILE A 3 3.69 26.90 -33.86
N CYS A 4 2.94 26.29 -32.94
CA CYS A 4 3.23 26.02 -31.51
C CYS A 4 1.90 25.95 -30.73
N CYS A 5 1.66 25.10 -29.74
CA CYS A 5 2.18 23.81 -29.25
C CYS A 5 1.12 23.35 -28.21
N PRO A 6 0.90 22.05 -27.97
CA PRO A 6 -0.22 21.57 -27.15
C PRO A 6 0.15 21.57 -25.66
N SER A 7 -0.53 22.39 -24.85
CA SER A 7 -0.28 22.45 -23.41
C SER A 7 -1.15 21.47 -22.62
N VAL A 8 -0.57 20.29 -22.41
CA VAL A 8 -0.57 19.47 -21.19
C VAL A 8 -1.87 19.41 -20.35
N ARG A 9 -2.56 18.27 -20.46
CA ARG A 9 -3.62 17.86 -19.53
C ARG A 9 -3.00 17.45 -18.19
N ALA A 10 -2.93 18.39 -17.25
CA ALA A 10 -2.69 18.06 -15.85
C ALA A 10 -3.93 17.34 -15.30
N GLY A 11 -3.85 16.01 -15.20
CA GLY A 11 -4.85 15.23 -14.50
C GLY A 11 -4.85 15.63 -13.03
N ARG A 12 -5.97 16.21 -12.56
CA ARG A 12 -6.30 16.16 -11.14
C ARG A 12 -6.54 14.70 -10.81
N ILE A 13 -5.89 14.21 -9.76
CA ILE A 13 -6.32 13.01 -9.08
C ILE A 13 -7.60 13.45 -8.35
N ASP A 14 -8.74 13.27 -9.02
CA ASP A 14 -10.03 13.45 -8.38
C ASP A 14 -10.27 12.22 -7.50
N ASP A 15 -9.89 12.32 -6.22
CA ASP A 15 -10.32 11.43 -5.13
C ASP A 15 -11.82 11.63 -4.88
N ASP A 16 -12.65 11.20 -5.83
CA ASP A 16 -14.11 11.29 -5.74
C ASP A 16 -14.68 10.17 -4.84
N MET A 17 -14.69 10.46 -3.53
CA MET A 17 -15.55 9.79 -2.56
C MET A 17 -17.02 10.18 -2.79
N ALA A 18 -17.75 9.45 -3.65
CA ALA A 18 -19.21 9.53 -3.66
C ALA A 18 -19.92 8.24 -4.11
N SER A 19 -20.57 7.62 -3.12
CA SER A 19 -21.87 6.93 -3.23
C SER A 19 -22.01 5.70 -4.13
N ASN A 20 -21.78 4.52 -3.54
CA ASN A 20 -22.61 3.36 -3.84
C ASN A 20 -23.37 2.99 -2.56
N LYS A 21 -24.71 3.01 -2.58
CA LYS A 21 -25.64 2.69 -1.47
C LYS A 21 -25.60 1.20 -1.04
N ARG A 22 -24.47 0.55 -1.23
CA ARG A 22 -24.10 -0.74 -0.63
C ARG A 22 -22.87 -0.43 0.20
N ARG A 23 -22.94 -0.59 1.52
CA ARG A 23 -21.76 -0.46 2.41
C ARG A 23 -20.74 -1.53 1.99
N ARG A 24 -19.91 -1.22 1.00
CA ARG A 24 -18.85 -2.07 0.50
C ARG A 24 -17.66 -1.85 1.42
N HIS A 25 -17.18 -2.92 2.04
CA HIS A 25 -15.95 -2.87 2.81
C HIS A 25 -14.79 -2.53 1.88
N THR A 26 -13.94 -1.59 2.29
CA THR A 26 -12.69 -1.32 1.58
C THR A 26 -11.74 -2.50 1.75
N PRO A 27 -10.76 -2.70 0.84
CA PRO A 27 -9.76 -3.75 0.99
C PRO A 27 -9.08 -3.75 2.37
N ASP A 28 -8.68 -2.58 2.88
CA ASP A 28 -8.14 -2.41 4.23
C ASP A 28 -9.09 -2.89 5.34
N GLN A 29 -10.38 -2.53 5.25
CA GLN A 29 -11.38 -2.97 6.23
C GLN A 29 -11.55 -4.49 6.21
N ILE A 30 -11.53 -5.10 5.01
CA ILE A 30 -11.60 -6.56 4.85
C ILE A 30 -10.39 -7.23 5.51
N ILE A 31 -9.18 -6.74 5.24
CA ILE A 31 -7.94 -7.30 5.78
C ILE A 31 -7.92 -7.20 7.32
N ARG A 32 -8.35 -6.07 7.89
CA ARG A 32 -8.45 -5.88 9.34
C ARG A 32 -9.45 -6.86 9.97
N LYS A 33 -10.66 -6.97 9.40
CA LYS A 33 -11.69 -7.92 9.88
C LYS A 33 -11.22 -9.38 9.78
N LEU A 34 -10.56 -9.77 8.68
CA LEU A 34 -9.97 -11.11 8.54
C LEU A 34 -8.85 -11.36 9.57
N ALA A 35 -8.05 -10.35 9.92
CA ALA A 35 -7.03 -10.48 10.96
C ALA A 35 -7.62 -10.66 12.35
N GLU A 36 -8.63 -9.89 12.69
CA GLU A 36 -9.36 -10.03 13.94
C GLU A 36 -10.06 -11.38 14.04
N GLY A 37 -10.81 -11.77 13.00
CA GLY A 37 -11.51 -13.06 13.00
C GLY A 37 -10.56 -14.26 13.09
N ASN A 38 -9.40 -14.23 12.42
CA ASN A 38 -8.41 -15.30 12.55
C ASN A 38 -7.82 -15.39 13.97
N LYS A 39 -7.69 -14.27 14.70
CA LYS A 39 -7.25 -14.29 16.10
C LYS A 39 -8.32 -14.91 17.01
N LEU A 40 -9.58 -14.55 16.81
CA LEU A 40 -10.70 -15.12 17.56
C LEU A 40 -10.85 -16.63 17.32
N LEU A 41 -10.74 -17.07 16.06
CA LEU A 41 -10.69 -18.49 15.71
C LEU A 41 -9.52 -19.22 16.37
N ALA A 42 -8.33 -18.61 16.40
CA ALA A 42 -7.15 -19.18 17.08
C ALA A 42 -7.33 -19.29 18.60
N SER A 43 -8.16 -18.43 19.21
CA SER A 43 -8.53 -18.53 20.62
C SER A 43 -9.59 -19.60 20.91
N GLY A 44 -10.08 -20.30 19.88
CA GLY A 44 -11.04 -21.40 20.00
C GLY A 44 -12.51 -20.99 19.86
N GLN A 45 -12.80 -19.75 19.44
CA GLN A 45 -14.18 -19.35 19.14
C GLN A 45 -14.70 -20.02 17.87
N GLU A 46 -16.00 -20.30 17.83
CA GLU A 46 -16.66 -20.86 16.66
C GLU A 46 -16.79 -19.81 15.54
N LEU A 47 -16.67 -20.25 14.29
CA LEU A 47 -16.79 -19.36 13.13
C LEU A 47 -18.09 -18.56 13.10
N ALA A 48 -19.21 -19.15 13.52
CA ALA A 48 -20.50 -18.48 13.58
C ALA A 48 -20.50 -17.30 14.56
N GLU A 49 -19.83 -17.46 15.71
CA GLU A 49 -19.69 -16.39 16.72
C GLU A 49 -18.78 -15.27 16.21
N VAL A 50 -17.68 -15.63 15.57
CA VAL A 50 -16.75 -14.67 14.96
C VAL A 50 -17.45 -13.86 13.85
N CYS A 51 -18.26 -14.50 13.00
CA CYS A 51 -19.01 -13.82 11.95
C CYS A 51 -20.06 -12.85 12.53
N ARG A 52 -20.72 -13.22 13.65
CA ARG A 52 -21.61 -12.32 14.40
C ARG A 52 -20.85 -11.12 14.97
N HIS A 53 -19.71 -11.34 15.62
CA HIS A 53 -18.87 -10.27 16.18
C HIS A 53 -18.39 -9.30 15.09
N LEU A 54 -18.03 -9.81 13.93
CA LEU A 54 -17.55 -9.01 12.80
C LEU A 54 -18.68 -8.40 11.96
N GLU A 55 -19.94 -8.66 12.29
CA GLU A 55 -21.13 -8.21 11.55
C GLU A 55 -21.09 -8.58 10.06
N ILE A 56 -20.72 -9.82 9.76
CA ILE A 56 -20.62 -10.34 8.38
C ILE A 56 -21.29 -11.72 8.29
N ALA A 57 -21.72 -12.07 7.09
CA ALA A 57 -22.19 -13.42 6.81
C ALA A 57 -21.00 -14.37 6.60
N GLU A 58 -21.15 -15.65 6.97
CA GLU A 58 -20.13 -16.70 6.74
C GLU A 58 -19.75 -16.84 5.26
N SER A 59 -20.71 -16.69 4.35
CA SER A 59 -20.45 -16.68 2.90
C SER A 59 -19.50 -15.56 2.48
N THR A 60 -19.59 -14.40 3.15
CA THR A 60 -18.69 -13.26 2.91
C THR A 60 -17.30 -13.53 3.48
N TRP A 61 -17.23 -14.16 4.65
CA TRP A 61 -15.97 -14.60 5.27
C TRP A 61 -15.18 -15.54 4.36
N HIS A 62 -15.81 -16.61 3.86
CA HIS A 62 -15.15 -17.56 2.95
C HIS A 62 -14.70 -16.90 1.64
N ARG A 63 -15.54 -16.02 1.06
CA ARG A 63 -15.15 -15.25 -0.13
C ARG A 63 -13.93 -14.37 0.13
N TRP A 64 -13.91 -13.67 1.26
CA TRP A 64 -12.78 -12.81 1.64
C TRP A 64 -11.53 -13.61 1.96
N LEU A 65 -11.63 -14.79 2.58
CA LEU A 65 -10.49 -15.69 2.76
C LEU A 65 -9.89 -16.14 1.42
N SER A 66 -10.72 -16.46 0.43
CA SER A 66 -10.24 -16.82 -0.91
C SER A 66 -9.55 -15.63 -1.62
N GLN A 67 -10.08 -14.41 -1.47
CA GLN A 67 -9.56 -13.23 -2.15
C GLN A 67 -8.38 -12.56 -1.45
N TYR A 68 -8.37 -12.56 -0.12
CA TYR A 68 -7.45 -11.78 0.72
C TYR A 68 -6.68 -12.64 1.73
N GLY A 69 -7.02 -13.92 1.93
CA GLY A 69 -6.36 -14.81 2.88
C GLY A 69 -4.90 -15.09 2.52
N GLY A 70 -4.57 -15.20 1.23
CA GLY A 70 -3.19 -15.31 0.73
C GLY A 70 -2.45 -13.96 0.66
N MET A 71 -3.19 -12.84 0.70
CA MET A 71 -2.64 -11.50 0.57
C MET A 71 -1.73 -11.16 1.75
N LYS A 72 -2.03 -11.59 2.99
CA LYS A 72 -1.13 -11.36 4.14
C LYS A 72 0.29 -11.90 3.96
N ALA A 73 0.44 -13.09 3.37
CA ALA A 73 1.76 -13.67 3.14
C ALA A 73 2.48 -12.94 1.99
N ASN A 74 1.75 -12.54 0.95
CA ASN A 74 2.28 -11.80 -0.18
C ASN A 74 2.65 -10.36 0.19
N ASP A 75 1.79 -9.67 0.94
CA ASP A 75 2.00 -8.32 1.45
C ASP A 75 3.17 -8.27 2.43
N ALA A 76 3.32 -9.23 3.33
CA ALA A 76 4.47 -9.30 4.23
C ALA A 76 5.78 -9.52 3.44
N LYS A 77 5.74 -10.31 2.37
CA LYS A 77 6.88 -10.51 1.47
C LYS A 77 7.19 -9.24 0.69
N ARG A 78 6.18 -8.61 0.09
CA ARG A 78 6.30 -7.38 -0.68
C ARG A 78 6.74 -6.20 0.18
N LEU A 79 6.28 -6.11 1.43
CA LEU A 79 6.71 -5.10 2.38
C LEU A 79 8.21 -5.23 2.67
N LYS A 80 8.69 -6.44 2.94
CA LYS A 80 10.13 -6.69 3.14
C LYS A 80 10.97 -6.37 1.91
N GLU A 81 10.47 -6.72 0.72
CA GLU A 81 11.13 -6.40 -0.55
C GLU A 81 11.22 -4.88 -0.75
N LEU A 82 10.13 -4.15 -0.51
CA LEU A 82 10.09 -2.68 -0.61
C LEU A 82 10.96 -2.00 0.45
N GLU A 83 10.99 -2.51 1.68
CA GLU A 83 11.89 -2.02 2.74
C GLU A 83 13.37 -2.21 2.36
N ALA A 84 13.73 -3.38 1.82
CA ALA A 84 15.09 -3.66 1.36
C ALA A 84 15.48 -2.75 0.18
N GLU A 85 14.57 -2.54 -0.77
CA GLU A 85 14.77 -1.62 -1.89
C GLU A 85 14.91 -0.18 -1.41
N ASN A 86 14.09 0.27 -0.46
CA ASN A 86 14.19 1.61 0.12
C ASN A 86 15.54 1.85 0.79
N VAL A 87 16.06 0.87 1.53
CA VAL A 87 17.40 0.93 2.13
C VAL A 87 18.48 1.03 1.06
N ARG A 88 18.38 0.23 -0.01
CA ARG A 88 19.33 0.26 -1.13
C ARG A 88 19.31 1.62 -1.83
N LEU A 89 18.12 2.15 -2.12
CA LEU A 89 17.95 3.45 -2.79
C LEU A 89 18.48 4.58 -1.93
N LYS A 90 18.20 4.60 -0.62
CA LYS A 90 18.75 5.60 0.31
C LYS A 90 20.27 5.60 0.32
N LYS A 91 20.91 4.44 0.33
CA LYS A 91 22.38 4.33 0.24
C LYS A 91 22.92 4.89 -1.08
N LEU A 92 22.29 4.55 -2.19
CA LEU A 92 22.70 5.04 -3.50
C LEU A 92 22.60 6.57 -3.59
N VAL A 93 21.48 7.13 -3.12
CA VAL A 93 21.26 8.59 -3.09
C VAL A 93 22.27 9.27 -2.18
N ALA A 94 22.58 8.70 -1.01
CA ALA A 94 23.60 9.26 -0.12
C ALA A 94 24.98 9.31 -0.77
N ASN A 95 25.41 8.23 -1.43
CA ASN A 95 26.69 8.20 -2.14
C ASN A 95 26.73 9.23 -3.27
N GLN A 96 25.67 9.29 -4.07
CA GLN A 96 25.56 10.29 -5.15
C GLN A 96 25.59 11.72 -4.62
N ALA A 97 24.94 11.98 -3.48
CA ALA A 97 24.98 13.30 -2.84
C ALA A 97 26.40 13.68 -2.41
N LEU A 98 27.16 12.75 -1.81
CA LEU A 98 28.56 12.96 -1.46
C LEU A 98 29.44 13.24 -2.69
N ASP A 99 29.25 12.48 -3.77
CA ASP A 99 30.00 12.71 -5.01
C ASP A 99 29.70 14.09 -5.61
N ILE A 100 28.43 14.49 -5.61
CA ILE A 100 28.00 15.81 -6.09
C ILE A 100 28.62 16.92 -5.24
N ASP A 101 28.62 16.77 -3.93
CA ASP A 101 29.17 17.79 -3.03
C ASP A 101 30.69 17.93 -3.19
N MET A 102 31.42 16.80 -3.29
CA MET A 102 32.84 16.81 -3.61
C MET A 102 33.11 17.49 -4.97
N LEU A 103 32.35 17.16 -6.02
CA LEU A 103 32.50 17.78 -7.33
C LEU A 103 32.22 19.28 -7.30
N LYS A 104 31.25 19.72 -6.49
CA LYS A 104 30.96 21.15 -6.28
C LYS A 104 32.13 21.85 -5.58
N GLU A 105 32.68 21.27 -4.52
CA GLU A 105 33.85 21.82 -3.83
C GLU A 105 35.05 21.95 -4.79
N ILE A 106 35.29 20.93 -5.62
CA ILE A 106 36.33 20.96 -6.66
C ILE A 106 36.08 22.07 -7.68
N SER A 107 34.85 22.22 -8.15
CA SER A 107 34.49 23.27 -9.11
C SER A 107 34.53 24.68 -8.52
N ALA A 108 34.33 24.82 -7.21
CA ALA A 108 34.35 26.10 -6.52
C ALA A 108 35.77 26.62 -6.27
N GLY A 109 36.81 25.78 -6.43
CA GLY A 109 38.20 26.19 -6.34
C GLY A 109 38.66 26.57 -4.93
N ASN A 110 38.03 26.04 -3.89
CA ASN A 110 38.36 26.31 -2.48
C ASN A 110 39.56 25.46 -1.99
N PHE A 111 40.71 25.53 -2.68
CA PHE A 111 41.97 24.90 -2.29
C PHE A 111 43.15 25.87 -2.39
#